data_AF-A0A955Y545-F1
#
_entry.id   AF-A0A955Y545-F1
#
_cell.length_a   1.000
_cell.length_b   1.000
_cell.length_c   1.000
_cell.angle_alpha   90.00
_cell.angle_beta   90.00
_cell.angle_gamma   90.00
#
_symmetry.space_group_name_H-M   'P 1'
#
loop_
_entity.id
_entity.type
_entity.pdbx_description
1 polymer ?
#
loop_
_entity_poly.entity_id
_entity_poly.type
_entity_poly.pdbx_seq_one_letter_code
_entity_poly.pdbx_strand_id
1 'polypeptide(L)'
;MASHTDLPTDAVRELIEPVGAMSGRLPAWLRLVHWAIILNLLGQWLYGGWQVFVVLAPDGVVGPMFGAAAKVPYELMMARRMYALEAWVAFLGLAVYLGVTEVLPRRSGS
;
A
#
# COMPACT_ATOMS: atom_id res chain seq x y z
N MET A 1 -6.81 27.66 50.69
CA MET A 1 -5.65 27.30 49.87
C MET A 1 -5.84 25.84 49.49
N ALA A 2 -6.63 25.59 48.44
CA ALA A 2 -7.08 24.25 48.07
C ALA A 2 -6.03 23.58 47.17
N SER A 3 -5.51 22.44 47.62
CA SER A 3 -4.54 21.59 46.93
C SER A 3 -5.16 21.02 45.66
N HIS A 4 -4.52 21.28 44.51
CA HIS A 4 -5.02 20.98 43.16
C HIS A 4 -4.52 19.63 42.63
N THR A 5 -4.39 18.62 43.50
CA THR A 5 -3.79 17.32 43.16
C THR A 5 -4.45 16.22 43.95
N ASP A 6 -5.58 15.71 43.46
CA ASP A 6 -6.06 14.34 43.69
C ASP A 6 -7.26 14.12 42.76
N LEU A 7 -6.99 13.81 41.49
CA LEU A 7 -8.02 13.21 40.64
C LEU A 7 -8.17 11.76 41.12
N PRO A 8 -9.38 11.32 41.53
CA PRO A 8 -9.59 9.96 42.02
C PRO A 8 -9.17 8.97 40.93
N THR A 9 -8.25 8.07 41.27
CA THR A 9 -7.68 7.01 40.40
C THR A 9 -8.75 6.21 39.66
N ASP A 10 -9.92 6.12 40.28
CA ASP A 10 -11.15 5.48 39.86
C ASP A 10 -11.78 6.19 38.64
N ALA A 11 -11.75 7.53 38.61
CA ALA A 11 -12.21 8.30 37.46
C ALA A 11 -11.28 8.18 36.24
N VAL A 12 -9.96 8.04 36.48
CA VAL A 12 -8.99 7.78 35.41
C VAL A 12 -9.20 6.37 34.84
N ARG A 13 -9.56 5.40 35.69
CA ARG A 13 -9.84 4.02 35.28
C ARG A 13 -11.11 3.93 34.43
N GLU A 14 -12.21 4.56 34.84
CA GLU A 14 -13.46 4.59 34.08
C GLU A 14 -13.34 5.27 32.71
N LEU A 15 -12.45 6.27 32.57
CA LEU A 15 -12.17 6.91 31.28
C LEU A 15 -11.35 6.03 30.33
N ILE A 16 -10.55 5.09 30.85
CA ILE A 16 -9.66 4.23 30.07
C ILE A 16 -10.35 2.89 29.70
N GLU A 17 -11.23 2.36 30.54
CA GLU A 17 -11.91 1.07 30.28
C GLU A 17 -12.75 1.00 28.97
N PRO A 18 -13.42 2.05 28.45
CA PRO A 18 -14.17 1.91 27.20
C PRO A 18 -13.28 1.72 25.97
N VAL A 19 -11.98 2.01 26.04
CA VAL A 19 -11.05 1.90 24.90
C VAL A 19 -10.65 0.44 24.64
N GLY A 20 -10.66 -0.42 25.67
CA GLY A 20 -10.21 -1.82 25.56
C GLY A 20 -11.26 -2.80 25.01
N ALA A 21 -12.54 -2.40 24.93
CA ALA A 21 -13.65 -3.35 24.72
C ALA A 21 -13.97 -3.66 23.24
N MET A 22 -13.33 -3.02 22.25
CA MET A 22 -13.61 -3.26 20.83
C MET A 22 -12.69 -4.30 20.16
N SER A 23 -12.37 -5.41 20.86
CA SER A 23 -11.77 -6.61 20.24
C SER A 23 -12.84 -7.49 19.58
N GLY A 24 -13.61 -6.92 18.65
CA GLY A 24 -14.49 -7.67 17.78
C GLY A 24 -13.69 -8.23 16.60
N ARG A 25 -13.75 -9.54 16.34
CA ARG A 25 -13.22 -10.14 15.10
C ARG A 25 -13.70 -9.29 13.91
N LEU A 26 -12.77 -8.67 13.18
CA LEU A 26 -13.11 -7.85 12.01
C LEU A 26 -14.11 -8.60 11.12
N PRO A 27 -15.23 -7.96 10.73
CA PRO A 27 -16.28 -8.63 9.97
C PRO A 27 -15.71 -9.14 8.63
N ALA A 28 -16.19 -10.30 8.18
CA ALA A 28 -15.62 -11.01 7.03
C ALA A 28 -15.55 -10.16 5.75
N TRP A 29 -16.52 -9.26 5.56
CA TRP A 29 -16.55 -8.33 4.43
C TRP A 29 -15.36 -7.35 4.43
N LEU A 30 -14.89 -6.91 5.61
CA LEU A 30 -13.75 -6.00 5.71
C LEU A 30 -12.45 -6.69 5.27
N ARG A 31 -12.30 -7.98 5.62
CA ARG A 31 -11.16 -8.80 5.19
C ARG A 31 -11.19 -9.05 3.69
N LEU A 32 -12.39 -9.23 3.12
CA LEU A 32 -12.57 -9.36 1.68
C LEU A 32 -12.16 -8.06 0.97
N VAL A 33 -12.61 -6.89 1.45
CA VAL A 33 -12.22 -5.59 0.91
C VAL A 33 -10.70 -5.37 1.00
N HIS A 34 -10.10 -5.72 2.13
CA HIS A 34 -8.65 -5.67 2.32
C HIS A 34 -7.91 -6.49 1.27
N TRP A 35 -8.29 -7.75 1.09
CA TRP A 35 -7.71 -8.61 0.06
C TRP A 35 -7.98 -8.11 -1.36
N ALA A 36 -9.18 -7.59 -1.64
CA ALA A 36 -9.51 -7.03 -2.94
C ALA A 36 -8.62 -5.83 -3.31
N ILE A 37 -8.35 -4.93 -2.36
CA ILE A 37 -7.46 -3.78 -2.57
C ILE A 37 -6.03 -4.25 -2.84
N ILE A 38 -5.52 -5.18 -2.03
CA ILE A 38 -4.16 -5.72 -2.19
C ILE A 38 -4.00 -6.39 -3.56
N LEU A 39 -4.93 -7.27 -3.93
CA LEU A 39 -4.88 -8.00 -5.20
C LEU A 39 -5.01 -7.06 -6.40
N ASN A 40 -5.86 -6.02 -6.31
CA ASN A 40 -6.00 -5.03 -7.36
C ASN A 40 -4.70 -4.23 -7.57
N LEU A 41 -4.12 -3.71 -6.49
CA LEU A 41 -2.86 -2.93 -6.55
C LEU A 41 -1.68 -3.80 -7.02
N LEU A 42 -1.60 -5.03 -6.53
CA LEU A 42 -0.59 -6.00 -6.97
C LEU A 42 -0.76 -6.33 -8.44
N GLY A 43 -2.01 -6.54 -8.89
CA GLY A 43 -2.34 -6.78 -10.29
C GLY A 43 -1.92 -5.62 -11.19
N GLN A 44 -2.20 -4.37 -10.79
CA GLN A 44 -1.76 -3.18 -11.52
C GLN A 44 -0.24 -3.06 -11.60
N TRP A 45 0.47 -3.33 -10.50
CA TRP A 45 1.94 -3.31 -10.50
C TRP A 45 2.52 -4.36 -11.46
N LEU A 46 2.01 -5.61 -11.40
CA LEU A 46 2.44 -6.69 -12.28
C LEU A 46 2.08 -6.42 -13.75
N TYR A 47 0.89 -5.86 -13.99
CA TYR A 47 0.44 -5.49 -15.33
C TYR A 47 1.32 -4.40 -15.94
N GLY A 48 1.58 -3.31 -15.22
CA GLY A 48 2.47 -2.25 -15.68
C GLY A 48 3.90 -2.76 -15.91
N GLY A 49 4.41 -3.63 -15.03
CA GLY A 49 5.70 -4.31 -15.23
C GLY A 49 5.72 -5.17 -16.49
N TRP A 50 4.70 -6.00 -16.70
CA TRP A 50 4.54 -6.82 -17.90
C TRP A 50 4.49 -5.98 -19.18
N GLN A 51 3.73 -4.88 -19.17
CA GLN A 51 3.66 -3.94 -20.30
C GLN A 51 5.04 -3.38 -20.64
N VAL A 52 5.82 -2.97 -19.64
CA VAL A 52 7.13 -2.34 -19.83
C VAL A 52 8.20 -3.32 -20.31
N PHE A 53 8.18 -4.58 -19.85
CA PHE A 53 9.24 -5.55 -20.13
C PHE A 53 8.94 -6.53 -21.27
N VAL A 54 7.65 -6.77 -21.56
CA VAL A 54 7.23 -7.81 -22.51
C VAL A 54 6.42 -7.22 -23.66
N VAL A 55 5.37 -6.46 -23.39
CA VAL A 55 4.45 -5.99 -24.45
C VAL A 55 5.08 -4.87 -25.28
N LEU A 56 5.66 -3.88 -24.62
CA LEU A 56 6.31 -2.73 -25.25
C LEU A 56 7.82 -2.96 -25.40
N ALA A 57 8.22 -4.21 -25.56
CA ALA A 57 9.59 -4.56 -25.87
C ALA A 57 9.84 -4.37 -27.38
N PRO A 58 11.00 -3.83 -27.79
CA PRO A 58 11.30 -3.69 -29.21
C PRO A 58 11.52 -5.04 -29.88
N ASP A 59 11.32 -5.07 -31.20
CA ASP A 59 11.45 -6.30 -32.00
C ASP A 59 12.77 -7.03 -31.73
N GLY A 60 12.66 -8.28 -31.28
CA GLY A 60 13.80 -9.16 -31.01
C GLY A 60 14.47 -8.99 -29.64
N VAL A 61 13.97 -8.13 -28.74
CA VAL A 61 14.52 -7.95 -27.39
C VAL A 61 13.42 -8.00 -26.34
N VAL A 62 13.43 -9.03 -25.49
CA VAL A 62 12.57 -9.12 -24.29
C VAL A 62 13.40 -8.72 -23.07
N GLY A 63 12.91 -7.78 -22.25
CA GLY A 63 13.57 -7.36 -21.01
C GLY A 63 14.08 -5.91 -20.98
N PRO A 64 15.06 -5.59 -20.09
CA PRO A 64 15.53 -4.24 -19.86
C PRO A 64 16.28 -3.68 -21.08
N MET A 65 15.98 -2.44 -21.46
CA MET A 65 16.64 -1.75 -22.56
C MET A 65 18.04 -1.22 -22.20
N PHE A 66 18.96 -2.12 -21.85
CA PHE A 66 20.36 -1.81 -21.50
C PHE A 66 21.15 -1.19 -22.67
N GLY A 67 20.80 0.03 -23.10
CA GLY A 67 21.46 0.78 -24.16
C GLY A 67 20.71 0.82 -25.51
N ALA A 68 19.67 0.01 -25.70
CA ALA A 68 18.89 0.02 -26.94
C ALA A 68 17.85 1.16 -27.03
N ALA A 69 17.70 1.96 -25.96
CA ALA A 69 16.69 3.02 -25.87
C ALA A 69 16.82 4.10 -26.96
N ALA A 70 18.03 4.38 -27.44
CA ALA A 70 18.26 5.40 -28.48
C ALA A 70 17.75 5.00 -29.88
N LYS A 71 17.45 3.71 -30.09
CA LYS A 71 16.98 3.18 -31.39
C LYS A 71 15.47 2.96 -31.42
N VAL A 72 14.77 3.27 -30.33
CA VAL A 72 13.33 3.02 -30.19
C VAL A 72 12.52 4.21 -30.70
N PRO A 73 11.41 3.97 -31.44
CA PRO A 73 10.48 5.03 -31.80
C PRO A 73 10.00 5.80 -30.56
N TYR A 74 9.90 7.13 -30.69
CA TYR A 74 9.52 8.01 -29.58
C TYR A 74 8.18 7.61 -28.94
N GLU A 75 7.18 7.25 -29.74
CA GLU A 75 5.85 6.84 -29.29
C GLU A 75 5.90 5.62 -28.37
N LEU A 76 6.70 4.61 -28.75
CA LEU A 76 6.88 3.39 -27.97
C LEU A 76 7.64 3.68 -26.66
N MET A 77 8.61 4.59 -26.69
CA MET A 77 9.32 5.03 -25.48
C MET A 77 8.41 5.81 -24.52
N MET A 78 7.51 6.67 -25.03
CA MET A 78 6.52 7.37 -24.21
C MET A 78 5.53 6.40 -23.57
N ALA A 79 4.99 5.45 -24.35
CA ALA A 79 4.08 4.44 -23.82
C ALA A 79 4.72 3.64 -22.67
N ARG A 80 5.97 3.20 -22.82
CA ARG A 80 6.69 2.49 -21.75
C ARG A 80 6.85 3.32 -20.48
N ARG A 81 7.16 4.61 -20.61
CA ARG A 81 7.32 5.49 -19.44
C ARG A 81 5.99 5.70 -18.71
N MET A 82 4.88 5.80 -19.43
CA MET A 82 3.55 5.90 -18.82
C MET A 82 3.18 4.64 -18.04
N TYR A 83 3.37 3.44 -18.62
CA TYR A 83 3.11 2.19 -17.88
C TYR A 83 4.09 1.96 -16.73
N ALA A 84 5.34 2.42 -16.87
CA ALA A 84 6.30 2.38 -15.77
C ALA A 84 5.85 3.28 -14.61
N LEU A 85 5.36 4.50 -14.91
CA LEU A 85 4.78 5.39 -13.90
C LEU A 85 3.56 4.76 -13.23
N GLU A 86 2.66 4.14 -14.00
CA GLU A 86 1.51 3.41 -13.46
C GLU A 86 1.93 2.30 -12.51
N ALA A 87 2.94 1.50 -12.88
CA ALA A 87 3.49 0.47 -12.01
C ALA A 87 4.10 1.06 -10.73
N TRP A 88 4.88 2.14 -10.83
CA TRP A 88 5.46 2.81 -9.66
C TRP A 88 4.39 3.39 -8.72
N VAL A 89 3.35 4.01 -9.27
CA VAL A 89 2.24 4.54 -8.47
C VAL A 89 1.48 3.41 -7.79
N ALA A 90 1.19 2.31 -8.49
CA ALA A 90 0.55 1.13 -7.90
C ALA A 90 1.40 0.51 -6.78
N PHE A 91 2.72 0.43 -6.99
CA PHE A 91 3.67 -0.06 -5.98
C PHE A 91 3.72 0.83 -4.74
N LEU A 92 3.79 2.15 -4.92
CA LEU A 92 3.74 3.12 -3.82
C LEU A 92 2.41 3.02 -3.06
N GLY A 93 1.28 2.92 -3.78
CA GLY A 93 -0.03 2.70 -3.18
C GLY A 93 -0.09 1.43 -2.35
N LEU A 94 0.43 0.32 -2.88
CA LEU A 94 0.52 -0.97 -2.17
C LEU A 94 1.41 -0.88 -0.91
N ALA A 95 2.58 -0.24 -1.02
CA ALA A 95 3.51 -0.07 0.09
C ALA A 95 2.91 0.78 1.22
N VAL A 96 2.28 1.90 0.88
CA VAL A 96 1.60 2.76 1.86
C VAL A 96 0.42 2.03 2.48
N TYR A 97 -0.40 1.36 1.67
CA TYR A 97 -1.55 0.59 2.14
C TYR A 97 -1.12 -0.45 3.19
N LEU A 98 -0.16 -1.31 2.84
CA LEU A 98 0.37 -2.32 3.77
C LEU A 98 1.03 -1.69 5.01
N GLY A 99 1.71 -0.56 4.86
CA GLY A 99 2.26 0.18 6.00
C GLY A 99 1.18 0.61 7.01
N VAL A 100 0.06 1.13 6.52
CA VAL A 100 -1.04 1.58 7.37
C VAL A 100 -1.83 0.39 7.94
N THR A 101 -2.12 -0.62 7.14
CA THR A 101 -3.03 -1.72 7.53
C THR A 101 -2.36 -2.88 8.24
N GLU A 102 -1.09 -3.15 7.97
CA GLU A 102 -0.37 -4.31 8.55
C GLU A 102 0.74 -3.87 9.53
N VAL A 103 1.49 -2.81 9.23
CA VAL A 103 2.63 -2.40 10.07
C VAL A 103 2.18 -1.61 11.30
N LEU A 104 1.22 -0.70 11.15
CA LEU A 104 0.73 0.13 12.26
C LEU A 104 0.01 -0.69 13.35
N PRO A 105 -0.93 -1.61 13.01
CA PRO A 105 -1.65 -2.37 14.03
C PRO A 105 -0.75 -3.37 14.76
N ARG A 106 0.25 -3.95 14.08
CA ARG A 106 1.23 -4.85 14.71
C ARG A 106 2.10 -4.15 15.76
N ARG A 107 2.33 -2.84 15.63
CA ARG A 107 3.14 -2.06 16.58
C ARG A 107 2.33 -1.49 17.75
N SER A 108 1.03 -1.23 17.56
CA SER A 108 0.16 -0.69 18.62
C SER A 108 -0.36 -1.77 19.58
N GLY A 109 -0.11 -3.06 19.29
CA GLY A 109 -0.57 -4.19 20.10
C GLY A 109 0.50 -4.84 21.00
N SER A 110 1.67 -4.21 21.18
CA SER A 110 2.71 -4.61 22.16
C SER A 110 2.85 -3.57 23.24
#